data_AF-C5TD40-F1
#
_entry.id   AF-C5TD40-F1
#
_cell.length_a   1.000
_cell.length_b   1.000
_cell.length_c   1.000
_cell.angle_alpha   90.00
_cell.angle_beta   90.00
_cell.angle_gamma   90.00
#
_symmetry.space_group_name_H-M   'P 1'
#
loop_
_entity.id
_entity.type
_entity.pdbx_description
1 polymer ?
#
loop_
_entity_poly.entity_id
_entity_poly.type
_entity_poly.pdbx_seq_one_letter_code
_entity_poly.pdbx_strand_id
1 'polypeptide(L)'
;ACGPGNNGGDGLEAAMHLQRDGRRVVVTWLGTPEHAPADARKSWERARATGVIWADVPPSNMTAADLCIDALLGIGITSTTTRTPDSRMLAMLTALHHSPAPVLAVDLPSGLDADTGQFAAGFNPPTPTTAHSSQKTRHTLSLLTLKPGLFTASGRDAAGSVWLDDLGLSPDYEPPSAWLTGPAKPPPRSHASHKGSYGDVAVVGGEGLAARGLGMTGAALLAASAALHAGAGRVLVALLDEGRMALDTTQPELMLRRFDALALEELTVVCGCGGG
;
A
#
# COMPACT_ATOMS: atom_id res chain seq x y z
N ALA A 1 7.14 21.34 0.31
CA ALA A 1 6.03 21.95 -0.45
C ALA A 1 4.80 21.89 0.42
N CYS A 2 4.14 23.02 0.67
CA CYS A 2 3.11 23.18 1.70
C CYS A 2 1.78 23.60 1.07
N GLY A 3 0.70 22.93 1.45
CA GLY A 3 -0.65 23.22 0.97
C GLY A 3 -1.37 24.36 1.71
N PRO A 4 -2.60 24.71 1.31
CA PRO A 4 -3.38 25.76 1.94
C PRO A 4 -4.02 25.36 3.29
N GLY A 5 -4.12 24.05 3.58
CA GLY A 5 -4.77 23.52 4.79
C GLY A 5 -3.81 23.20 5.93
N ASN A 6 -4.31 22.46 6.93
CA ASN A 6 -3.54 22.08 8.12
C ASN A 6 -2.32 21.22 7.80
N ASN A 7 -2.39 20.30 6.81
CA ASN A 7 -1.21 19.53 6.40
C ASN A 7 -0.07 20.47 5.92
N GLY A 8 -0.43 21.57 5.25
CA GLY A 8 0.54 22.61 4.90
C GLY A 8 1.13 23.32 6.12
N GLY A 9 0.32 23.51 7.17
CA GLY A 9 0.77 23.97 8.48
C GLY A 9 1.82 23.05 9.12
N ASP A 10 1.63 21.73 9.04
CA ASP A 10 2.60 20.75 9.54
C ASP A 10 3.92 20.82 8.75
N GLY A 11 3.83 20.99 7.43
CA GLY A 11 5.01 21.25 6.59
C GLY A 11 5.74 22.56 6.97
N LEU A 12 5.01 23.59 7.40
CA LEU A 12 5.58 24.86 7.87
C LEU A 12 6.25 24.72 9.24
N GLU A 13 5.68 23.91 10.15
CA GLU A 13 6.34 23.54 11.41
C GLU A 13 7.64 22.78 11.16
N ALA A 14 7.60 21.76 10.30
CA ALA A 14 8.79 21.01 9.90
C ALA A 14 9.86 21.95 9.33
N ALA A 15 9.48 22.89 8.45
CA ALA A 15 10.40 23.87 7.89
C ALA A 15 11.04 24.76 8.97
N MET A 16 10.25 25.27 9.91
CA MET A 16 10.75 26.07 11.04
C MET A 16 11.76 25.27 11.88
N HIS A 17 11.42 24.04 12.26
CA HIS A 17 12.28 23.19 13.09
C HIS A 17 13.58 22.82 12.38
N LEU A 18 13.53 22.43 11.10
CA LEU A 18 14.71 22.11 10.30
C LEU A 18 15.62 23.33 10.12
N GLN A 19 15.05 24.52 9.93
CA GLN A 19 15.82 25.75 9.83
C GLN A 19 16.53 26.09 11.16
N ARG A 20 15.87 25.86 12.30
CA ARG A 20 16.47 26.03 13.64
C ARG A 20 17.57 25.00 13.92
N ASP A 21 17.47 23.80 13.34
CA ASP A 21 18.54 22.78 13.36
C ASP A 21 19.72 23.12 12.41
N GLY A 22 19.69 24.29 11.76
CA GLY A 22 20.77 24.75 10.88
C GLY A 22 20.72 24.16 9.46
N ARG A 23 19.61 23.53 9.06
CA ARG A 23 19.41 23.09 7.68
C ARG A 23 19.04 24.27 6.79
N ARG A 24 19.44 24.20 5.51
CA ARG A 24 18.96 25.12 4.49
C ARG A 24 17.58 24.66 4.02
N VAL A 25 16.53 25.42 4.32
CA VAL A 25 15.15 25.06 3.99
C VAL A 25 14.57 26.01 2.95
N VAL A 26 13.96 25.44 1.90
CA VAL A 26 13.17 26.17 0.90
C VAL A 26 11.70 25.78 1.02
N VAL A 27 10.83 26.77 1.15
CA VAL A 27 9.39 26.60 1.31
C VAL A 27 8.66 27.22 0.13
N THR A 28 7.88 26.38 -0.56
CA THR A 28 6.79 26.82 -1.44
C THR A 28 5.47 26.56 -0.73
N TRP A 29 4.69 27.61 -0.51
CA TRP A 29 3.37 27.52 0.12
C TRP A 29 2.28 27.92 -0.88
N LEU A 30 1.28 27.05 -1.04
CA LEU A 30 0.15 27.26 -1.94
C LEU A 30 -1.05 27.93 -1.25
N GLY A 31 -0.95 28.22 0.05
CA GLY A 31 -1.95 28.96 0.82
C GLY A 31 -1.75 30.48 0.82
N THR A 32 -2.68 31.17 1.48
CA THR A 32 -2.59 32.60 1.78
C THR A 32 -2.95 32.81 3.25
N PRO A 33 -2.27 33.71 3.99
CA PRO A 33 -2.54 33.93 5.41
C PRO A 33 -4.01 34.27 5.72
N GLU A 34 -4.67 34.95 4.79
CA GLU A 34 -6.04 35.44 4.93
C GLU A 34 -7.09 34.32 4.91
N HIS A 35 -6.80 33.23 4.19
CA HIS A 35 -7.71 32.09 4.02
C HIS A 35 -7.22 30.80 4.69
N ALA A 36 -6.03 30.83 5.29
CA ALA A 36 -5.47 29.67 5.97
C ALA A 36 -6.25 29.35 7.25
N PRO A 37 -6.41 28.06 7.61
CA PRO A 37 -6.85 27.67 8.94
C PRO A 37 -6.01 28.34 10.03
N ALA A 38 -6.61 28.57 11.20
CA ALA A 38 -5.96 29.30 12.29
C ALA A 38 -4.60 28.70 12.69
N ASP A 39 -4.48 27.38 12.74
CA ASP A 39 -3.23 26.72 13.12
C ASP A 39 -2.19 26.78 12.00
N ALA A 40 -2.58 26.55 10.74
CA ALA A 40 -1.69 26.76 9.60
C ALA A 40 -1.17 28.20 9.51
N ARG A 41 -2.01 29.21 9.82
CA ARG A 41 -1.59 30.62 9.89
C ARG A 41 -0.56 30.86 10.99
N LYS A 42 -0.74 30.29 12.18
CA LYS A 42 0.26 30.38 13.26
C LYS A 42 1.58 29.69 12.87
N SER A 43 1.51 28.54 12.19
CA SER A 43 2.70 27.85 11.68
C SER A 43 3.43 28.68 10.63
N TRP A 44 2.68 29.37 9.75
CA TRP A 44 3.24 30.33 8.81
C TRP A 44 3.93 31.50 9.52
N GLU A 45 3.31 32.11 10.53
CA GLU A 45 3.90 33.21 11.32
C GLU A 45 5.22 32.76 11.97
N ARG A 46 5.23 31.57 12.58
CA ARG A 46 6.43 30.98 13.19
C ARG A 46 7.52 30.68 12.17
N ALA A 47 7.19 30.08 11.04
CA ALA A 47 8.14 29.81 9.96
C ALA A 47 8.71 31.13 9.39
N ARG A 48 7.88 32.14 9.17
CA ARG A 48 8.30 33.46 8.68
C ARG A 48 9.23 34.19 9.65
N ALA A 49 9.10 33.95 10.95
CA ALA A 49 10.01 34.46 11.96
C ALA A 49 11.39 33.77 11.97
N THR A 50 11.63 32.81 11.07
CA THR A 50 12.93 32.14 10.89
C THR A 50 13.60 32.51 9.56
N GLY A 51 14.81 32.02 9.33
CA GLY A 51 15.58 32.22 8.10
C GLY A 51 15.23 31.30 6.93
N VAL A 52 14.04 30.69 6.90
CA VAL A 52 13.60 29.85 5.76
C VAL A 52 13.54 30.67 4.47
N ILE A 53 13.87 30.04 3.36
CA ILE A 53 13.82 30.67 2.03
C ILE A 53 12.43 30.43 1.44
N TRP A 54 11.71 31.50 1.13
CA TRP A 54 10.41 31.42 0.44
C TRP A 54 10.62 31.45 -1.08
N ALA A 55 10.00 30.51 -1.79
CA ALA A 55 10.07 30.43 -3.25
C ALA A 55 8.76 29.92 -3.84
N ASP A 56 8.33 30.50 -4.96
CA ASP A 56 7.12 30.07 -5.68
C ASP A 56 7.32 28.83 -6.57
N VAL A 57 8.58 28.48 -6.81
CA VAL A 57 8.97 27.35 -7.66
C VAL A 57 9.92 26.41 -6.92
N PRO A 58 9.93 25.11 -7.27
CA PRO A 58 10.84 24.15 -6.65
C PRO A 58 12.31 24.47 -7.02
N PRO A 59 13.27 24.14 -6.16
CA PRO A 59 14.69 24.23 -6.51
C PRO A 59 15.02 23.35 -7.73
N SER A 60 15.79 23.87 -8.69
CA SER A 60 16.15 23.16 -9.92
C SER A 60 17.37 22.24 -9.77
N ASN A 61 18.13 22.38 -8.68
CA ASN A 61 19.42 21.72 -8.47
C ASN A 61 19.37 20.65 -7.37
N MET A 62 18.22 20.01 -7.16
CA MET A 62 18.08 18.94 -6.18
C MET A 62 18.88 17.70 -6.58
N THR A 63 19.39 16.98 -5.58
CA THR A 63 20.20 15.76 -5.69
C THR A 63 19.67 14.69 -4.73
N ALA A 64 20.22 13.48 -4.80
CA ALA A 64 19.87 12.41 -3.86
C ALA A 64 20.29 12.69 -2.39
N ALA A 65 21.11 13.72 -2.15
CA ALA A 65 21.52 14.14 -0.80
C ALA A 65 20.54 15.14 -0.16
N ASP A 66 19.54 15.62 -0.91
CA ASP A 66 18.51 16.53 -0.42
C ASP A 66 17.28 15.76 0.11
N LEU A 67 16.29 16.47 0.65
CA LEU A 67 15.01 15.90 1.06
C LEU A 67 13.85 16.75 0.54
N CYS A 68 12.88 16.10 -0.11
CA CYS A 68 11.59 16.70 -0.42
C CYS A 68 10.60 16.38 0.70
N ILE A 69 9.89 17.39 1.20
CA ILE A 69 8.73 17.19 2.09
C ILE A 69 7.45 17.49 1.31
N ASP A 70 6.58 16.50 1.18
CA ASP A 70 5.24 16.63 0.63
C ASP A 70 4.24 16.88 1.76
N ALA A 71 3.82 18.13 1.90
CA ALA A 71 2.83 18.59 2.86
C ALA A 71 1.71 19.36 2.13
N LEU A 72 1.39 18.95 0.89
CA LEU A 72 0.43 19.67 0.05
C LEU A 72 -1.02 19.35 0.43
N LEU A 73 -1.35 18.08 0.66
CA LEU A 73 -2.70 17.63 0.97
C LEU A 73 -2.62 16.50 2.01
N GLY A 74 -3.52 16.51 2.99
CA GLY A 74 -3.70 15.41 3.95
C GLY A 74 -5.05 14.73 3.73
N ILE A 75 -5.70 14.28 4.81
CA ILE A 75 -7.00 13.57 4.80
C ILE A 75 -8.19 14.32 4.15
N GLY A 76 -8.05 15.62 3.85
CA GLY A 76 -9.13 16.43 3.30
C GLY A 76 -9.45 16.17 1.82
N ILE A 77 -8.77 15.23 1.16
CA ILE A 77 -9.04 14.81 -0.21
C ILE A 77 -9.51 13.36 -0.26
N THR A 78 -10.53 13.10 -1.09
CA THR A 78 -11.09 11.76 -1.30
C THR A 78 -11.12 11.39 -2.77
N SER A 79 -11.22 10.11 -3.07
CA SER A 79 -11.33 9.55 -4.43
C SER A 79 -12.54 10.10 -5.20
N THR A 80 -13.59 10.52 -4.48
CA THR A 80 -14.81 11.13 -5.05
C THR A 80 -14.71 12.64 -5.24
N THR A 81 -13.59 13.26 -4.85
CA THR A 81 -13.35 14.69 -5.02
C THR A 81 -13.30 15.03 -6.50
N THR A 82 -14.18 15.95 -6.92
CA THR A 82 -14.27 16.44 -8.31
C THR A 82 -13.29 17.56 -8.62
N ARG A 83 -12.72 18.18 -7.58
CA ARG A 83 -11.72 19.24 -7.72
C ARG A 83 -10.39 18.64 -8.18
N THR A 84 -9.98 18.99 -9.40
CA THR A 84 -8.66 18.68 -9.94
C THR A 84 -7.57 19.62 -9.37
N PRO A 85 -6.29 19.24 -9.40
CA PRO A 85 -5.21 20.14 -8.98
C PRO A 85 -5.13 21.33 -9.94
N ASP A 86 -4.95 22.53 -9.38
CA ASP A 86 -4.58 23.70 -10.19
C ASP A 86 -3.14 23.58 -10.72
N SER A 87 -2.73 24.53 -11.55
CA SER A 87 -1.41 24.50 -12.19
C SER A 87 -0.24 24.56 -11.20
N ARG A 88 -0.39 25.27 -10.07
CA ARG A 88 0.66 25.39 -9.05
C ARG A 88 0.79 24.09 -8.27
N MET A 89 -0.33 23.50 -7.87
CA MET A 89 -0.39 22.20 -7.22
C MET A 89 0.21 21.11 -8.12
N LEU A 90 -0.20 21.07 -9.39
CA LEU A 90 0.31 20.10 -10.35
C LEU A 90 1.83 20.26 -10.58
N ALA A 91 2.34 21.49 -10.63
CA ALA A 91 3.78 21.75 -10.73
C ALA A 91 4.55 21.23 -9.51
N MET A 92 4.03 21.41 -8.29
CA MET A 92 4.65 20.86 -7.08
C MET A 92 4.63 19.34 -7.07
N LEU A 93 3.48 18.71 -7.35
CA LEU A 93 3.35 17.26 -7.42
C LEU A 93 4.30 16.67 -8.48
N THR A 94 4.37 17.31 -9.65
CA THR A 94 5.30 16.91 -10.72
C THR A 94 6.75 16.98 -10.24
N ALA A 95 7.14 18.05 -9.54
CA ALA A 95 8.48 18.17 -9.00
C ALA A 95 8.79 17.10 -7.94
N LEU A 96 7.86 16.81 -7.04
CA LEU A 96 7.99 15.73 -6.04
C LEU A 96 8.08 14.35 -6.68
N HIS A 97 7.36 14.10 -7.78
CA HIS A 97 7.44 12.84 -8.52
C HIS A 97 8.76 12.69 -9.29
N HIS A 98 9.28 13.79 -9.86
CA HIS A 98 10.46 13.77 -10.71
C HIS A 98 11.77 14.09 -9.98
N SER A 99 11.72 14.54 -8.72
CA SER A 99 12.91 14.83 -7.92
C SER A 99 13.85 13.62 -7.81
N PRO A 100 15.18 13.83 -7.85
CA PRO A 100 16.16 12.80 -7.52
C PRO A 100 16.31 12.60 -6.00
N ALA A 101 15.78 13.51 -5.18
CA ALA A 101 15.81 13.41 -3.73
C ALA A 101 14.75 12.41 -3.20
N PRO A 102 14.98 11.78 -2.04
CA PRO A 102 13.92 11.11 -1.30
C PRO A 102 12.76 12.06 -1.00
N VAL A 103 11.55 11.51 -0.93
CA VAL A 103 10.33 12.25 -0.59
C VAL A 103 9.75 11.72 0.71
N LEU A 104 9.52 12.61 1.67
CA LEU A 104 8.77 12.36 2.89
C LEU A 104 7.38 13.01 2.76
N ALA A 105 6.34 12.20 2.67
CA ALA A 105 4.96 12.66 2.75
C ALA A 105 4.55 12.87 4.21
N VAL A 106 3.93 14.01 4.49
CA VAL A 106 3.32 14.32 5.78
C VAL A 106 1.90 13.81 5.75
N ASP A 107 1.60 12.91 6.68
CA ASP A 107 0.35 12.21 6.91
C ASP A 107 -0.05 11.20 5.82
N LEU A 108 -0.17 11.67 4.58
CA LEU A 108 -0.55 10.91 3.38
C LEU A 108 0.20 11.46 2.16
N PRO A 109 0.56 10.63 1.17
CA PRO A 109 0.94 11.12 -0.14
C PRO A 109 -0.15 12.03 -0.71
N SER A 110 0.22 13.24 -1.16
CA SER A 110 -0.77 14.23 -1.55
C SER A 110 -1.64 13.77 -2.71
N GLY A 111 -2.96 13.79 -2.49
CA GLY A 111 -3.95 13.36 -3.46
C GLY A 111 -4.46 11.93 -3.28
N LEU A 112 -3.87 11.17 -2.35
CA LEU A 112 -4.31 9.84 -1.98
C LEU A 112 -5.52 9.91 -1.04
N ASP A 113 -6.54 9.11 -1.33
CA ASP A 113 -7.67 8.88 -0.45
C ASP A 113 -7.24 8.02 0.76
N ALA A 114 -7.50 8.54 1.95
CA ALA A 114 -7.10 7.95 3.23
C ALA A 114 -7.69 6.57 3.50
N ASP A 115 -8.87 6.26 2.95
CA ASP A 115 -9.60 5.04 3.26
C ASP A 115 -9.41 3.96 2.19
N THR A 116 -9.28 4.37 0.93
CA THR A 116 -9.30 3.44 -0.20
C THR A 116 -7.93 3.21 -0.84
N GLY A 117 -6.99 4.15 -0.69
CA GLY A 117 -5.69 4.10 -1.36
C GLY A 117 -5.76 4.38 -2.86
N GLN A 118 -6.89 4.93 -3.34
CA GLN A 118 -7.04 5.46 -4.70
C GLN A 118 -6.69 6.94 -4.71
N PHE A 119 -6.06 7.45 -5.77
CA PHE A 119 -5.89 8.89 -5.92
C PHE A 119 -7.17 9.54 -6.43
N ALA A 120 -7.42 10.77 -5.97
CA ALA A 120 -8.42 11.64 -6.56
C ALA A 120 -8.10 11.95 -8.04
N ALA A 121 -9.14 12.29 -8.81
CA ALA A 121 -9.01 12.58 -10.23
C ALA A 121 -7.98 13.69 -10.50
N GLY A 122 -7.00 13.42 -11.37
CA GLY A 122 -5.92 14.34 -11.72
C GLY A 122 -4.73 14.37 -10.75
N PHE A 123 -4.78 13.64 -9.62
CA PHE A 123 -3.67 13.55 -8.66
C PHE A 123 -2.81 12.30 -8.83
N ASN A 124 -3.27 11.33 -9.64
CA ASN A 124 -2.50 10.11 -9.91
C ASN A 124 -1.08 10.45 -10.41
N PRO A 125 -0.04 9.84 -9.84
CA PRO A 125 1.29 9.94 -10.40
C PRO A 125 1.30 9.38 -11.82
N PRO A 126 2.12 9.93 -12.73
CA PRO A 126 2.26 9.37 -14.06
C PRO A 126 2.71 7.90 -13.98
N THR A 127 2.07 7.03 -14.75
CA THR A 127 2.40 5.60 -14.79
C THR A 127 3.89 5.44 -15.14
N PRO A 128 4.68 4.71 -14.33
CA PRO A 128 6.07 4.48 -14.66
C PRO A 128 6.16 3.74 -16.00
N THR A 129 6.74 4.41 -17.01
CA THR A 129 6.84 3.89 -18.38
C THR A 129 7.93 2.83 -18.55
N THR A 130 8.70 2.54 -17.50
CA THR A 130 9.75 1.52 -17.52
C THR A 130 9.86 0.80 -16.17
N ALA A 131 9.90 -0.54 -16.21
CA ALA A 131 10.00 -1.41 -15.04
C ALA A 131 11.38 -1.33 -14.31
N HIS A 132 12.21 -0.33 -14.61
CA HIS A 132 13.60 -0.22 -14.15
C HIS A 132 13.94 1.17 -13.60
N SER A 133 12.96 2.05 -13.35
CA SER A 133 13.26 3.25 -12.56
C SER A 133 13.63 2.79 -11.16
N SER A 134 14.87 3.06 -10.73
CA SER A 134 15.27 2.95 -9.33
C SER A 134 14.12 3.46 -8.46
N GLN A 135 13.54 2.58 -7.65
CA GLN A 135 12.43 2.92 -6.77
C GLN A 135 12.89 4.10 -5.92
N LYS A 136 12.41 5.30 -6.25
CA LYS A 136 12.78 6.51 -5.53
C LYS A 136 12.35 6.33 -4.09
N THR A 137 13.28 6.54 -3.16
CA THR A 137 13.01 6.32 -1.75
C THR A 137 11.89 7.25 -1.29
N ARG A 138 10.72 6.67 -1.01
CA ARG A 138 9.56 7.36 -0.47
C ARG A 138 9.32 6.92 0.96
N HIS A 139 8.97 7.88 1.79
CA HIS A 139 8.56 7.70 3.17
C HIS A 139 7.24 8.42 3.38
N THR A 140 6.39 7.90 4.27
CA THR A 140 5.21 8.61 4.74
C THR A 140 5.23 8.61 6.26
N LEU A 141 5.21 9.80 6.86
CA LEU A 141 5.02 9.96 8.30
C LEU A 141 3.53 10.13 8.56
N SER A 142 2.85 9.04 8.91
CA SER A 142 1.43 9.07 9.28
C SER A 142 1.28 9.60 10.70
N LEU A 143 0.40 10.57 10.88
CA LEU A 143 0.19 11.24 12.16
C LEU A 143 -1.08 10.72 12.84
N LEU A 144 -1.07 10.57 14.17
CA LEU A 144 -2.17 10.08 15.02
C LEU A 144 -2.51 8.59 14.84
N THR A 145 -2.69 8.14 13.61
CA THR A 145 -3.09 6.77 13.29
C THR A 145 -2.67 6.38 11.88
N LEU A 146 -2.64 5.08 11.60
CA LEU A 146 -2.45 4.53 10.28
C LEU A 146 -3.75 4.60 9.48
N LYS A 147 -3.67 5.15 8.27
CA LYS A 147 -4.80 5.23 7.33
C LYS A 147 -4.84 3.98 6.44
N PRO A 148 -5.98 3.28 6.28
CA PRO A 148 -6.06 2.08 5.44
C PRO A 148 -5.54 2.28 4.01
N GLY A 149 -5.77 3.46 3.45
CA GLY A 149 -5.32 3.86 2.12
C GLY A 149 -3.82 3.84 1.94
N LEU A 150 -3.00 3.87 2.99
CA LEU A 150 -1.55 3.67 2.89
C LEU A 150 -1.15 2.23 2.56
N PHE A 151 -2.07 1.27 2.71
CA PHE A 151 -1.80 -0.17 2.59
C PHE A 151 -2.62 -0.85 1.49
N THR A 152 -3.52 -0.13 0.82
CA THR A 152 -4.41 -0.65 -0.23
C THR A 152 -4.14 0.03 -1.56
N ALA A 153 -4.54 -0.63 -2.66
CA ALA A 153 -4.48 -0.10 -4.03
C ALA A 153 -3.13 0.58 -4.37
N SER A 154 -3.18 1.76 -5.01
CA SER A 154 -1.98 2.53 -5.38
C SER A 154 -1.27 3.14 -4.18
N GLY A 155 -1.95 3.28 -3.04
CA GLY A 155 -1.39 3.84 -1.82
C GLY A 155 -0.22 3.04 -1.28
N ARG A 156 -0.23 1.71 -1.40
CA ARG A 156 0.89 0.85 -0.98
C ARG A 156 2.20 1.20 -1.68
N ASP A 157 2.13 1.50 -2.98
CA ASP A 157 3.31 1.88 -3.76
C ASP A 157 3.67 3.36 -3.53
N ALA A 158 2.67 4.23 -3.39
CA ALA A 158 2.86 5.66 -3.19
C ALA A 158 3.45 6.03 -1.82
N ALA A 159 3.07 5.29 -0.77
CA ALA A 159 3.45 5.57 0.61
C ALA A 159 4.92 5.24 0.90
N GLY A 160 5.51 4.29 0.16
CA GLY A 160 6.85 3.79 0.40
C GLY A 160 6.98 3.18 1.80
N SER A 161 7.99 3.61 2.57
CA SER A 161 8.12 3.20 3.96
C SER A 161 7.25 4.05 4.87
N VAL A 162 6.27 3.44 5.52
CA VAL A 162 5.35 4.12 6.44
C VAL A 162 5.93 4.16 7.86
N TRP A 163 5.96 5.36 8.45
CA TRP A 163 6.26 5.61 9.84
C TRP A 163 5.00 6.11 10.54
N LEU A 164 4.79 5.71 11.79
CA LEU A 164 3.68 6.18 12.62
C LEU A 164 4.25 7.05 13.74
N ASP A 165 3.70 8.26 13.86
CA ASP A 165 3.83 9.08 15.06
C ASP A 165 2.41 9.31 15.62
N ASP A 166 2.14 8.76 16.80
CA ASP A 166 0.84 8.88 17.47
C ASP A 166 0.65 10.25 18.14
N LEU A 167 1.66 11.13 18.08
CA LEU A 167 1.70 12.44 18.72
C LEU A 167 1.43 12.39 20.23
N GLY A 168 1.74 11.25 20.86
CA GLY A 168 1.48 11.00 22.27
C GLY A 168 0.00 10.82 22.61
N LEU A 169 -0.86 10.58 21.61
CA LEU A 169 -2.28 10.32 21.80
C LEU A 169 -2.58 8.83 21.73
N SER A 170 -3.32 8.33 22.72
CA SER A 170 -3.82 6.96 22.70
C SER A 170 -5.04 6.85 21.76
N PRO A 171 -5.16 5.80 20.93
CA PRO A 171 -6.29 5.60 20.01
C PRO A 171 -7.59 5.18 20.73
N ASP A 172 -7.66 5.22 22.06
CA ASP A 172 -8.76 4.67 22.88
C ASP A 172 -10.14 5.28 22.61
N TYR A 173 -10.23 6.34 21.81
CA TYR A 173 -11.46 7.05 21.52
C TYR A 173 -12.28 6.43 20.39
N GLU A 174 -11.67 5.65 19.49
CA GLU A 174 -12.37 5.02 18.36
C GLU A 174 -11.85 3.60 18.07
N PRO A 175 -12.75 2.63 17.79
CA PRO A 175 -12.32 1.29 17.39
C PRO A 175 -11.64 1.33 16.01
N PRO A 176 -10.60 0.50 15.77
CA PRO A 176 -9.92 0.46 14.48
C PRO A 176 -10.85 -0.08 13.39
N SER A 177 -10.82 0.55 12.21
CA SER A 177 -11.55 0.11 11.02
C SER A 177 -10.89 -1.09 10.33
N ALA A 178 -9.59 -1.30 10.55
CA ALA A 178 -8.81 -2.40 10.01
C ALA A 178 -7.60 -2.71 10.91
N TRP A 179 -7.05 -3.92 10.75
CA TRP A 179 -5.82 -4.35 11.42
C TRP A 179 -4.76 -4.68 10.38
N LEU A 180 -3.56 -4.11 10.53
CA LEU A 180 -2.42 -4.52 9.73
C LEU A 180 -1.94 -5.89 10.23
N THR A 181 -2.16 -6.93 9.44
CA THR A 181 -1.69 -8.28 9.78
C THR A 181 -0.18 -8.33 9.68
N GLY A 182 0.48 -8.65 10.80
CA GLY A 182 1.87 -9.07 10.79
C GLY A 182 2.07 -10.43 10.11
N PRO A 183 3.31 -10.94 10.04
CA PRO A 183 3.58 -12.27 9.52
C PRO A 183 2.76 -13.32 10.28
N ALA A 184 2.15 -14.26 9.54
CA ALA A 184 1.36 -15.32 10.14
C ALA A 184 2.23 -16.15 11.09
N LYS A 185 1.74 -16.37 12.32
CA LYS A 185 2.37 -17.28 13.27
C LYS A 185 1.80 -18.68 13.05
N PRO A 186 2.62 -19.69 12.69
CA PRO A 186 2.12 -21.04 12.50
C PRO A 186 1.54 -21.57 13.83
N PRO A 187 0.40 -22.27 13.80
CA PRO A 187 -0.19 -22.82 15.01
C PRO A 187 0.74 -23.89 15.62
N PRO A 188 0.79 -24.02 16.96
CA PRO A 188 1.55 -25.10 17.60
C PRO A 188 1.00 -26.47 17.18
N ARG A 189 1.90 -27.44 16.97
CA ARG A 189 1.54 -28.80 16.55
C ARG A 189 1.80 -29.79 17.68
N SER A 190 0.78 -30.57 18.04
CA SER A 190 0.93 -31.64 19.04
C SER A 190 1.82 -32.77 18.49
N HIS A 191 2.75 -33.26 19.31
CA HIS A 191 3.56 -34.42 18.94
C HIS A 191 2.71 -35.68 18.74
N ALA A 192 1.69 -35.87 19.57
CA ALA A 192 0.73 -36.96 19.46
C ALA A 192 -0.39 -36.56 18.49
N SER A 193 -0.09 -36.56 17.18
CA SER A 193 -1.04 -36.20 16.12
C SER A 193 -0.89 -37.11 14.91
N HIS A 194 -1.87 -37.07 14.01
CA HIS A 194 -1.87 -37.80 12.74
C HIS A 194 -2.38 -36.90 11.62
N LYS A 195 -2.38 -37.40 10.37
CA LYS A 195 -2.85 -36.62 9.21
C LYS A 195 -4.23 -35.99 9.42
N GLY A 196 -5.21 -36.74 9.92
CA GLY A 196 -6.55 -36.21 10.21
C GLY A 196 -6.62 -35.12 11.31
N SER A 197 -5.56 -34.93 12.12
CA SER A 197 -5.53 -33.89 13.16
C SER A 197 -5.39 -32.48 12.57
N TYR A 198 -5.02 -32.37 11.29
CA TYR A 198 -4.71 -31.11 10.61
C TYR A 198 -5.64 -30.83 9.42
N GLY A 199 -6.79 -31.51 9.38
CA GLY A 199 -7.81 -31.34 8.36
C GLY A 199 -7.38 -31.76 6.96
N ASP A 200 -8.34 -31.71 6.05
CA ASP A 200 -8.16 -32.06 4.66
C ASP A 200 -8.56 -30.89 3.77
N VAL A 201 -7.71 -30.59 2.80
CA VAL A 201 -7.95 -29.54 1.81
C VAL A 201 -8.22 -30.19 0.47
N ALA A 202 -9.30 -29.79 -0.19
CA ALA A 202 -9.57 -30.14 -1.58
C ALA A 202 -9.36 -28.92 -2.47
N VAL A 203 -8.50 -29.05 -3.48
CA VAL A 203 -8.29 -28.03 -4.51
C VAL A 203 -9.01 -28.46 -5.78
N VAL A 204 -9.96 -27.65 -6.23
CA VAL A 204 -10.77 -27.87 -7.43
C VAL A 204 -10.46 -26.78 -8.46
N GLY A 205 -9.90 -27.15 -9.60
CA GLY A 205 -9.53 -26.18 -10.62
C GLY A 205 -8.60 -26.78 -11.66
N GLY A 206 -7.77 -25.94 -12.27
CA GLY A 206 -6.75 -26.39 -13.20
C GLY A 206 -7.34 -26.96 -14.48
N GLU A 207 -7.98 -26.09 -15.26
CA GLU A 207 -8.57 -26.43 -16.55
C GLU A 207 -7.54 -27.08 -17.48
N GLY A 208 -7.94 -28.19 -18.11
CA GLY A 208 -7.13 -28.86 -19.11
C GLY A 208 -7.03 -28.07 -20.41
N LEU A 209 -5.96 -28.33 -21.19
CA LEU A 209 -5.72 -27.65 -22.48
C LEU A 209 -6.88 -27.78 -23.47
N ALA A 210 -7.67 -28.86 -23.37
CA ALA A 210 -8.74 -29.18 -24.31
C ALA A 210 -9.92 -28.20 -24.29
N ALA A 211 -10.19 -27.52 -23.17
CA ALA A 211 -11.38 -26.68 -23.03
C ALA A 211 -11.25 -25.34 -23.78
N ARG A 212 -10.10 -24.67 -23.66
CA ARG A 212 -9.88 -23.31 -24.23
C ARG A 212 -8.53 -23.12 -24.91
N GLY A 213 -7.75 -24.19 -25.13
CA GLY A 213 -6.42 -24.10 -25.72
C GLY A 213 -5.34 -23.53 -24.79
N LEU A 214 -5.68 -23.24 -23.52
CA LEU A 214 -4.76 -22.79 -22.48
C LEU A 214 -4.90 -23.72 -21.27
N GLY A 215 -3.85 -24.49 -20.97
CA GLY A 215 -3.83 -25.39 -19.82
C GLY A 215 -3.46 -24.64 -18.54
N MET A 216 -4.29 -24.77 -17.51
CA MET A 216 -4.14 -24.08 -16.24
C MET A 216 -3.97 -25.04 -15.06
N THR A 217 -3.76 -26.35 -15.31
CA THR A 217 -3.48 -27.40 -14.31
C THR A 217 -2.47 -26.97 -13.26
N GLY A 218 -1.40 -26.27 -13.67
CA GLY A 218 -0.37 -25.77 -12.76
C GLY A 218 -0.90 -24.85 -11.65
N ALA A 219 -1.98 -24.08 -11.90
CA ALA A 219 -2.57 -23.21 -10.89
C ALA A 219 -3.18 -24.02 -9.71
N ALA A 220 -3.86 -25.13 -10.01
CA ALA A 220 -4.40 -26.01 -8.98
C ALA A 220 -3.28 -26.75 -8.22
N LEU A 221 -2.24 -27.20 -8.91
CA LEU A 221 -1.09 -27.86 -8.27
C LEU A 221 -0.32 -26.91 -7.35
N LEU A 222 -0.11 -25.65 -7.76
CA LEU A 222 0.52 -24.64 -6.90
C LEU A 222 -0.31 -24.35 -5.65
N ALA A 223 -1.63 -24.23 -5.78
CA ALA A 223 -2.52 -24.04 -4.64
C ALA A 223 -2.51 -25.25 -3.69
N ALA A 224 -2.47 -26.47 -4.25
CA ALA A 224 -2.39 -27.70 -3.48
C ALA A 224 -1.07 -27.82 -2.71
N SER A 225 0.05 -27.52 -3.38
CA SER A 225 1.37 -27.44 -2.76
C SER A 225 1.40 -26.41 -1.63
N ALA A 226 0.82 -25.23 -1.83
CA ALA A 226 0.71 -24.21 -0.79
C ALA A 226 -0.09 -24.70 0.43
N ALA A 227 -1.21 -25.39 0.23
CA ALA A 227 -2.00 -25.97 1.32
C ALA A 227 -1.21 -27.02 2.12
N LEU A 228 -0.44 -27.86 1.44
CA LEU A 228 0.41 -28.86 2.08
C LEU A 228 1.50 -28.18 2.94
N HIS A 229 2.21 -27.20 2.37
CA HIS A 229 3.26 -26.46 3.08
C HIS A 229 2.72 -25.58 4.21
N ALA A 230 1.46 -25.14 4.12
CA ALA A 230 0.76 -24.49 5.22
C ALA A 230 0.37 -25.46 6.37
N GLY A 231 0.54 -26.77 6.17
CA GLY A 231 0.45 -27.78 7.21
C GLY A 231 -0.82 -28.62 7.20
N ALA A 232 -1.59 -28.61 6.10
CA ALA A 232 -2.76 -29.48 5.92
C ALA A 232 -2.39 -30.96 6.11
N GLY A 233 -3.32 -31.73 6.66
CA GLY A 233 -3.15 -33.15 6.92
C GLY A 233 -3.13 -34.02 5.67
N ARG A 234 -4.09 -33.76 4.77
CA ARG A 234 -4.15 -34.32 3.42
C ARG A 234 -4.52 -33.22 2.44
N VAL A 235 -4.01 -33.32 1.22
CA VAL A 235 -4.39 -32.43 0.12
C VAL A 235 -4.88 -33.28 -1.04
N LEU A 236 -6.16 -33.09 -1.37
CA LEU A 236 -6.81 -33.72 -2.51
C LEU A 236 -6.90 -32.70 -3.65
N VAL A 237 -6.69 -33.15 -4.88
CA VAL A 237 -6.77 -32.27 -6.06
C VAL A 237 -7.73 -32.88 -7.07
N ALA A 238 -8.75 -32.11 -7.44
CA ALA A 238 -9.67 -32.44 -8.51
C ALA A 238 -9.47 -31.48 -9.68
N LEU A 239 -8.87 -32.00 -10.75
CA LEU A 239 -8.58 -31.23 -11.94
C LEU A 239 -9.77 -31.16 -12.88
N LEU A 240 -9.95 -30.00 -13.51
CA LEU A 240 -10.93 -29.77 -14.56
C LEU A 240 -10.33 -30.13 -15.93
N ASP A 241 -9.71 -31.31 -16.02
CA ASP A 241 -9.00 -31.80 -17.21
C ASP A 241 -9.59 -33.10 -17.77
N GLU A 242 -10.80 -33.46 -17.34
CA GLU A 242 -11.51 -34.71 -17.68
C GLU A 242 -10.81 -35.98 -17.15
N GLY A 243 -9.96 -35.85 -16.13
CA GLY A 243 -9.25 -36.99 -15.54
C GLY A 243 -8.05 -37.45 -16.37
N ARG A 244 -7.51 -36.56 -17.22
CA ARG A 244 -6.32 -36.84 -18.03
C ARG A 244 -5.08 -37.05 -17.16
N MET A 245 -4.93 -36.27 -16.10
CA MET A 245 -3.88 -36.45 -15.12
C MET A 245 -4.34 -37.33 -13.96
N ALA A 246 -3.80 -38.54 -13.90
CA ALA A 246 -4.08 -39.51 -12.83
C ALA A 246 -2.94 -39.65 -11.81
N LEU A 247 -1.74 -39.15 -12.12
CA LEU A 247 -0.59 -39.11 -11.23
C LEU A 247 0.28 -37.90 -11.56
N ASP A 248 0.77 -37.21 -10.53
CA ASP A 248 1.87 -36.26 -10.62
C ASP A 248 3.12 -36.89 -9.96
N THR A 249 4.15 -37.16 -10.75
CA THR A 249 5.40 -37.75 -10.24
C THR A 249 6.32 -36.74 -9.59
N THR A 250 6.07 -35.44 -9.78
CA THR A 250 6.85 -34.35 -9.17
C THR A 250 6.31 -33.97 -7.80
N GLN A 251 5.02 -34.20 -7.54
CA GLN A 251 4.36 -34.01 -6.25
C GLN A 251 3.50 -35.23 -5.88
N PRO A 252 4.11 -36.41 -5.69
CA PRO A 252 3.39 -37.67 -5.42
C PRO A 252 2.58 -37.66 -4.11
N GLU A 253 2.85 -36.71 -3.22
CA GLU A 253 2.12 -36.48 -1.98
C GLU A 253 0.71 -35.88 -2.19
N LEU A 254 0.44 -35.27 -3.36
CA LEU A 254 -0.88 -34.77 -3.71
C LEU A 254 -1.81 -35.91 -4.13
N MET A 255 -3.01 -35.94 -3.55
CA MET A 255 -3.97 -37.01 -3.80
C MET A 255 -4.93 -36.61 -4.93
N LEU A 256 -4.61 -36.98 -6.16
CA LEU A 256 -5.53 -36.75 -7.28
C LEU A 256 -6.85 -37.53 -7.07
N ARG A 257 -7.96 -36.83 -7.27
CA ARG A 257 -9.32 -37.33 -7.08
C ARG A 257 -10.24 -36.78 -8.15
N ARG A 258 -11.24 -37.57 -8.56
CA ARG A 258 -12.34 -37.06 -9.37
C ARG A 258 -13.22 -36.16 -8.50
N PHE A 259 -13.75 -35.10 -9.09
CA PHE A 259 -14.60 -34.14 -8.38
C PHE A 259 -15.82 -34.80 -7.72
N ASP A 260 -16.48 -35.72 -8.44
CA ASP A 260 -17.66 -36.47 -7.96
C ASP A 260 -17.39 -37.41 -6.78
N ALA A 261 -16.11 -37.69 -6.48
CA ALA A 261 -15.70 -38.53 -5.36
C ALA A 261 -15.29 -37.72 -4.11
N LEU A 262 -15.35 -36.38 -4.16
CA LEU A 262 -15.06 -35.53 -3.02
C LEU A 262 -16.31 -35.39 -2.14
N ALA A 263 -16.18 -35.72 -0.85
CA ALA A 263 -17.19 -35.40 0.17
C ALA A 263 -17.00 -33.96 0.62
N LEU A 264 -17.47 -33.00 -0.18
CA LEU A 264 -17.16 -31.57 -0.02
C LEU A 264 -17.54 -31.01 1.36
N GLU A 265 -18.57 -31.56 1.99
CA GLU A 265 -19.05 -31.17 3.32
C GLU A 265 -18.05 -31.47 4.45
N GLU A 266 -17.12 -32.40 4.22
CA GLU A 266 -16.09 -32.82 5.18
C GLU A 266 -14.74 -32.12 4.94
N LEU A 267 -14.64 -31.29 3.91
CA LEU A 267 -13.37 -30.77 3.39
C LEU A 267 -13.31 -29.24 3.48
N THR A 268 -12.11 -28.71 3.67
CA THR A 268 -11.84 -27.31 3.34
C THR A 268 -11.64 -27.21 1.84
N VAL A 269 -12.58 -26.59 1.13
CA VAL A 269 -12.57 -26.54 -0.34
C VAL A 269 -11.99 -25.22 -0.85
N VAL A 270 -10.98 -25.32 -1.71
CA VAL A 270 -10.42 -24.22 -2.50
C VAL A 270 -10.83 -24.45 -3.95
N CYS A 271 -11.59 -23.55 -4.54
CA CYS A 271 -12.06 -23.67 -5.92
C CYS A 271 -11.66 -22.47 -6.79
N GLY A 272 -11.51 -22.71 -8.09
CA GLY A 272 -11.32 -21.66 -9.10
C GLY A 272 -9.86 -21.42 -9.53
N CYS A 273 -8.87 -22.03 -8.86
CA CYS A 273 -7.45 -21.93 -9.23
C CYS A 273 -7.23 -22.44 -10.66
N GLY A 274 -7.17 -21.55 -11.64
CA GLY A 274 -7.04 -21.92 -13.06
C GLY A 274 -8.28 -22.57 -13.66
N GLY A 275 -9.48 -22.35 -13.12
CA GLY A 275 -10.72 -22.98 -13.59
C GLY A 275 -11.69 -21.99 -14.26
N GLY A 276 -11.17 -20.97 -14.97
CA GLY A 276 -11.95 -19.81 -15.40
C GLY A 276 -13.14 -20.09 -16.29
#